data_AF-A0A929AVD4-F1
#
_entry.id   AF-A0A929AVD4-F1
#
_cell.length_a   1.000
_cell.length_b   1.000
_cell.length_c   1.000
_cell.angle_alpha   90.00
_cell.angle_beta   90.00
_cell.angle_gamma   90.00
#
_symmetry.space_group_name_H-M   'P 1'
#
loop_
_entity.id
_entity.type
_entity.pdbx_description
1 polymer ?
#
loop_
_entity_poly.entity_id
_entity_poly.type
_entity_poly.pdbx_seq_one_letter_code
_entity_poly.pdbx_strand_id
1 'polypeptide(L)'
;MVSFSIHSQTNWIKGFSLDVAAEIIGILLVIFSIDLVIDAEREKERQKLEKVALQQLRRPLLRHFGLLINLFKTTVKVKENNDYKGIADLFDDFYFEQLAILDFSQPAPVIKSVEMSWLDYLLWECQQFRESLNRTVEKYSSFLQPDVINLIEEIINSPFIWWVVQSPKSYQLEKTSATPKNSEKNGLNGQVNLLARPEVRQLIKEHTMAFVGLVELYNEKVSLENQIKMTEELWTVSLVPQSEIKSI
;
A
#
# COMPACT_ATOMS: atom_id res chain seq x y z
N MET A 1 -73.38 -10.12 -58.43
CA MET A 1 -73.19 -9.78 -57.00
C MET A 1 -72.12 -10.72 -56.46
N VAL A 2 -70.85 -10.33 -56.54
CA VAL A 2 -69.71 -11.11 -56.05
C VAL A 2 -68.95 -10.20 -55.10
N SER A 3 -69.27 -10.30 -53.82
CA SER A 3 -68.60 -9.59 -52.73
C SER A 3 -68.20 -10.61 -51.68
N PHE A 4 -67.21 -11.42 -52.00
CA PHE A 4 -66.54 -12.30 -51.05
C PHE A 4 -65.05 -12.30 -51.40
N SER A 5 -64.20 -12.24 -50.36
CA SER A 5 -62.77 -12.56 -50.37
C SER A 5 -61.70 -11.46 -50.43
N ILE A 6 -61.97 -10.20 -50.05
CA ILE A 6 -60.86 -9.24 -49.78
C ILE A 6 -60.61 -9.06 -48.27
N HIS A 7 -61.58 -9.37 -47.40
CA HIS A 7 -61.43 -9.14 -45.95
C HIS A 7 -60.63 -10.23 -45.20
N SER A 8 -60.38 -11.40 -45.81
CA SER A 8 -59.65 -12.50 -45.15
C SER A 8 -58.12 -12.40 -45.29
N GLN A 9 -57.60 -11.84 -46.38
CA GLN A 9 -56.15 -11.76 -46.61
C GLN A 9 -55.43 -10.82 -45.62
N THR A 10 -56.05 -9.70 -45.26
CA THR A 10 -55.45 -8.73 -44.32
C THR A 10 -55.36 -9.26 -42.89
N ASN A 11 -56.26 -10.16 -42.48
CA ASN A 11 -56.25 -10.74 -41.14
C ASN A 11 -55.19 -11.85 -41.02
N TRP A 12 -54.95 -12.61 -42.09
CA TRP A 12 -53.92 -13.65 -42.11
C TRP A 12 -52.50 -13.05 -42.05
N ILE A 13 -52.23 -11.98 -42.82
CA ILE A 13 -50.93 -11.29 -42.79
C ILE A 13 -50.69 -10.62 -41.43
N LYS A 14 -51.74 -10.04 -40.82
CA LYS A 14 -51.65 -9.47 -39.46
C LYS A 14 -51.37 -10.52 -38.39
N GLY A 15 -52.03 -11.69 -38.45
CA GLY A 15 -51.77 -12.80 -37.53
C GLY A 15 -50.34 -13.31 -37.67
N PHE A 16 -49.91 -13.58 -38.90
CA PHE A 16 -48.54 -14.02 -39.18
C PHE A 16 -47.47 -12.99 -38.73
N SER A 17 -47.71 -11.69 -38.99
CA SER A 17 -46.80 -10.63 -38.54
C SER A 17 -46.74 -10.51 -37.01
N LEU A 18 -47.82 -10.79 -36.31
CA LEU A 18 -47.89 -10.70 -34.85
C LEU A 18 -47.20 -11.90 -34.20
N ASP A 19 -47.34 -13.09 -34.78
CA ASP A 19 -46.65 -14.31 -34.34
C ASP A 19 -45.13 -14.19 -34.54
N VAL A 20 -44.69 -13.73 -35.71
CA VAL A 20 -43.26 -13.49 -35.99
C VAL A 20 -42.69 -12.40 -35.09
N ALA A 21 -43.44 -11.31 -34.85
CA ALA A 21 -43.00 -10.26 -33.93
C ALA A 21 -42.89 -10.78 -32.49
N ALA A 22 -43.84 -11.60 -32.04
CA ALA A 22 -43.81 -12.21 -30.71
C ALA A 22 -42.61 -13.16 -30.56
N GLU A 23 -42.28 -13.94 -31.60
CA GLU A 23 -41.10 -14.83 -31.61
C GLU A 23 -39.79 -14.03 -31.56
N ILE A 24 -39.67 -12.97 -32.36
CA ILE A 24 -38.50 -12.07 -32.34
C ILE A 24 -38.34 -11.41 -30.96
N ILE A 25 -39.42 -10.89 -30.38
CA ILE A 25 -39.39 -10.28 -29.03
C ILE A 25 -39.00 -11.33 -27.99
N GLY A 26 -39.52 -12.56 -28.10
CA GLY A 26 -39.15 -13.68 -27.23
C GLY A 26 -37.66 -13.98 -27.29
N ILE A 27 -37.09 -14.08 -28.49
CA ILE A 27 -35.65 -14.30 -28.68
C ILE A 27 -34.82 -13.15 -28.08
N LEU A 28 -35.21 -11.89 -28.33
CA LEU A 28 -34.50 -10.73 -27.78
C LEU A 28 -34.55 -10.69 -26.25
N LEU A 29 -35.70 -11.02 -25.64
CA LEU A 29 -35.81 -11.11 -24.18
C LEU A 29 -34.91 -12.19 -23.59
N VAL A 30 -34.81 -13.34 -24.26
CA VAL A 30 -33.90 -14.42 -23.84
C VAL A 30 -32.45 -13.98 -23.94
N ILE A 31 -32.02 -13.36 -25.05
CA ILE A 31 -30.65 -12.85 -25.22
C ILE A 31 -30.33 -11.82 -24.13
N PHE A 32 -31.22 -10.85 -23.91
CA PHE A 32 -31.03 -9.82 -22.89
C PHE A 32 -30.96 -10.41 -21.47
N SER A 33 -31.79 -11.42 -21.18
CA SER A 33 -31.76 -12.10 -19.88
C SER A 33 -30.46 -12.88 -19.68
N ILE A 34 -29.94 -13.52 -20.73
CA ILE A 34 -28.66 -14.22 -20.70
C ILE A 34 -27.51 -13.23 -20.46
N ASP A 35 -27.48 -12.12 -21.19
CA ASP A 35 -26.44 -11.09 -21.03
C ASP A 35 -26.43 -10.52 -19.61
N LEU A 36 -27.60 -10.23 -19.04
CA LEU A 36 -27.72 -9.76 -17.65
C LEU A 36 -27.17 -10.76 -16.63
N VAL A 37 -27.46 -12.06 -16.81
CA VAL A 37 -26.97 -13.10 -15.90
C VAL A 37 -25.46 -13.25 -16.03
N ILE A 38 -24.94 -13.24 -17.26
CA ILE A 38 -23.50 -13.33 -17.53
C ILE A 38 -22.76 -12.13 -16.91
N ASP A 39 -23.27 -10.91 -17.08
CA ASP A 39 -22.65 -9.71 -16.54
C ASP A 39 -22.69 -9.70 -15.00
N ALA A 40 -23.78 -10.15 -14.40
CA ALA A 40 -23.88 -10.29 -12.94
C ALA A 40 -22.88 -11.32 -12.39
N GLU A 41 -22.67 -12.44 -13.10
CA GLU A 41 -21.71 -13.47 -12.70
C GLU A 41 -20.26 -12.97 -12.86
N ARG A 42 -19.95 -12.31 -13.98
CA ARG A 42 -18.65 -11.66 -14.22
C ARG A 42 -18.32 -10.63 -13.15
N GLU A 43 -19.28 -9.81 -12.78
CA GLU A 43 -19.10 -8.79 -11.74
C GLU A 43 -18.79 -9.45 -10.38
N LYS A 44 -19.51 -10.52 -10.04
CA LYS A 44 -19.27 -11.28 -8.80
C LYS A 44 -17.90 -11.94 -8.80
N GLU A 45 -17.45 -12.50 -9.91
CA GLU A 45 -16.11 -13.05 -10.06
C GLU A 45 -15.03 -11.97 -9.95
N ARG A 46 -15.24 -10.82 -10.61
CA ARG A 46 -14.36 -9.65 -10.54
C ARG A 46 -14.18 -9.21 -9.09
N GLN A 47 -15.28 -9.05 -8.34
CA GLN A 47 -15.23 -8.65 -6.92
C GLN A 47 -14.49 -9.66 -6.04
N LYS A 48 -14.66 -10.98 -6.29
CA LYS A 48 -13.91 -12.01 -5.58
C LYS A 48 -12.42 -11.90 -5.84
N LEU A 49 -12.02 -11.68 -7.10
CA LEU A 49 -10.62 -11.55 -7.50
C LEU A 49 -10.01 -10.25 -6.98
N GLU A 50 -10.74 -9.13 -7.02
CA GLU A 50 -10.33 -7.86 -6.41
C GLU A 50 -10.08 -8.05 -4.91
N LYS A 51 -10.97 -8.74 -4.19
CA LYS A 51 -10.79 -9.05 -2.77
C LYS A 51 -9.51 -9.85 -2.51
N VAL A 52 -9.22 -10.86 -3.33
CA VAL A 52 -7.98 -11.63 -3.23
C VAL A 52 -6.76 -10.75 -3.50
N ALA A 53 -6.82 -9.87 -4.50
CA ALA A 53 -5.75 -8.93 -4.81
C ALA A 53 -5.47 -7.97 -3.64
N LEU A 54 -6.51 -7.37 -3.07
CA LEU A 54 -6.41 -6.51 -1.88
C LEU A 54 -5.81 -7.28 -0.69
N GLN A 55 -6.21 -8.52 -0.46
CA GLN A 55 -5.62 -9.34 0.62
C GLN A 55 -4.10 -9.49 0.48
N GLN A 56 -3.54 -9.50 -0.74
CA GLN A 56 -2.10 -9.57 -0.94
C GLN A 56 -1.38 -8.27 -0.56
N LEU A 57 -2.06 -7.12 -0.60
CA LEU A 57 -1.52 -5.83 -0.15
C LEU A 57 -1.42 -5.74 1.37
N ARG A 58 -2.25 -6.47 2.12
CA ARG A 58 -2.30 -6.34 3.59
C ARG A 58 -0.94 -6.52 4.25
N ARG A 59 -0.24 -7.61 3.90
CA ARG A 59 1.04 -7.96 4.51
C ARG A 59 2.14 -6.93 4.25
N PRO A 60 2.41 -6.52 2.99
CA PRO A 60 3.42 -5.48 2.74
C PRO A 60 3.04 -4.14 3.36
N LEU A 61 1.77 -3.74 3.35
CA LEU A 61 1.31 -2.50 4.00
C LEU A 61 1.53 -2.52 5.51
N LEU A 62 1.12 -3.60 6.20
CA LEU A 62 1.33 -3.75 7.65
C LEU A 62 2.81 -3.72 8.02
N ARG A 63 3.65 -4.36 7.22
CA ARG A 63 5.09 -4.44 7.46
C ARG A 63 5.74 -3.07 7.31
N HIS A 64 5.41 -2.34 6.24
CA HIS A 64 5.92 -0.98 6.02
C HIS A 64 5.39 0.00 7.06
N PHE A 65 4.12 -0.13 7.46
CA PHE A 65 3.57 0.64 8.57
C PHE A 65 4.34 0.39 9.88
N GLY A 66 4.66 -0.87 10.17
CA GLY A 66 5.48 -1.26 11.30
C GLY A 66 6.87 -0.63 11.27
N LEU A 67 7.54 -0.60 10.11
CA LEU A 67 8.82 0.11 9.93
C LEU A 67 8.68 1.59 10.31
N LEU A 68 7.69 2.29 9.74
CA LEU A 68 7.49 3.73 9.97
C LEU A 68 7.21 4.05 11.45
N ILE A 69 6.43 3.22 12.13
CA ILE A 69 6.19 3.33 13.58
C ILE A 69 7.47 3.07 14.36
N ASN A 70 8.23 2.04 14.01
CA ASN A 70 9.43 1.67 14.74
C ASN A 70 10.52 2.74 14.64
N LEU A 71 10.65 3.41 13.49
CA LEU A 71 11.53 4.56 13.31
C LEU A 71 11.17 5.74 14.23
N PHE A 72 9.89 5.94 14.52
CA PHE A 72 9.43 6.99 15.43
C PHE A 72 9.54 6.58 16.90
N LYS A 73 9.27 5.32 17.22
CA LYS A 73 9.44 4.79 18.59
C LYS A 73 10.88 4.84 19.07
N THR A 74 11.87 4.82 18.18
CA THR A 74 13.28 4.95 18.57
C THR A 74 13.70 6.37 18.86
N THR A 75 13.02 7.37 18.31
CA THR A 75 13.34 8.78 18.51
C THR A 75 12.62 9.36 19.72
N VAL A 76 11.43 8.83 20.02
CA VAL A 76 10.59 9.31 21.12
C VAL A 76 10.90 8.58 22.44
N LYS A 77 11.26 9.35 23.49
CA LYS A 77 11.58 8.82 24.83
C LYS A 77 10.34 8.48 25.67
N VAL A 78 9.20 9.14 25.42
CA VAL A 78 7.94 8.96 26.17
C VAL A 78 6.81 9.01 25.16
N LYS A 79 5.94 7.98 25.15
CA LYS A 79 4.73 7.95 24.32
C LYS A 79 3.91 9.22 24.62
N GLU A 80 3.74 10.09 23.63
CA GLU A 80 2.80 11.20 23.78
C GLU A 80 1.40 10.63 23.99
N ASN A 81 0.65 11.22 24.91
CA ASN A 81 -0.71 10.81 25.25
C ASN A 81 -1.71 11.31 24.20
N ASN A 82 -1.33 11.28 22.92
CA ASN A 82 -2.16 11.68 21.81
C ASN A 82 -3.13 10.53 21.49
N ASP A 83 -4.41 10.87 21.48
CA ASP A 83 -5.49 9.97 21.06
C ASP A 83 -5.52 9.93 19.53
N TYR A 84 -4.69 9.08 18.93
CA TYR A 84 -4.63 8.88 17.49
C TYR A 84 -5.93 8.21 17.01
N LYS A 85 -6.79 8.94 16.28
CA LYS A 85 -8.07 8.43 15.76
C LYS A 85 -7.89 7.67 14.44
N GLY A 86 -6.88 8.05 13.66
CA GLY A 86 -6.52 7.45 12.38
C GLY A 86 -5.03 7.24 12.20
N ILE A 87 -4.66 6.58 11.10
CA ILE A 87 -3.25 6.37 10.73
C ILE A 87 -2.60 7.68 10.30
N ALA A 88 -3.33 8.55 9.59
CA ALA A 88 -2.85 9.86 9.18
C ALA A 88 -2.43 10.73 10.38
N ASP A 89 -3.13 10.63 11.52
CA ASP A 89 -2.84 11.40 12.74
C ASP A 89 -1.46 11.11 13.32
N LEU A 90 -0.87 9.93 13.02
CA LEU A 90 0.47 9.59 13.47
C LEU A 90 1.56 10.34 12.68
N PHE A 91 1.28 10.69 11.42
CA PHE A 91 2.28 11.20 10.48
C PHE A 91 2.18 12.72 10.34
N ASP A 92 2.19 13.40 11.48
CA ASP A 92 2.18 14.86 11.59
C ASP A 92 3.59 15.47 11.47
N ASP A 93 3.70 16.79 11.58
CA ASP A 93 5.00 17.45 11.50
C ASP A 93 5.94 17.04 12.66
N PHE A 94 5.39 16.75 13.85
CA PHE A 94 6.17 16.27 14.98
C PHE A 94 6.84 14.92 14.69
N TYR A 95 6.13 13.98 14.05
CA TYR A 95 6.70 12.73 13.57
C TYR A 95 7.96 12.96 12.72
N PHE A 96 7.88 13.85 11.72
CA PHE A 96 9.01 14.11 10.82
C PHE A 96 10.16 14.87 11.50
N GLU A 97 9.86 15.74 12.47
CA GLU A 97 10.88 16.38 13.30
C GLU A 97 11.64 15.37 14.17
N GLN A 98 10.94 14.41 14.77
CA GLN A 98 11.58 13.36 15.57
C GLN A 98 12.43 12.44 14.70
N LEU A 99 12.02 12.11 13.48
CA LEU A 99 12.86 11.35 12.55
C LEU A 99 14.17 12.08 12.20
N ALA A 100 14.20 13.41 12.28
CA ALA A 100 15.38 14.22 12.01
C ALA A 100 16.51 14.05 13.02
N ILE A 101 16.27 13.40 14.17
CA ILE A 101 17.28 13.14 15.20
C ILE A 101 17.71 11.67 15.25
N LEU A 102 17.14 10.82 14.38
CA LEU A 102 17.47 9.40 14.33
C LEU A 102 18.90 9.18 13.84
N ASP A 103 19.66 8.42 14.61
CA ASP A 103 20.98 7.92 14.19
C ASP A 103 20.83 6.57 13.49
N PHE A 104 20.99 6.55 12.17
CA PHE A 104 20.85 5.36 11.34
C PHE A 104 22.00 4.37 11.47
N SER A 105 23.11 4.73 12.14
CA SER A 105 24.21 3.82 12.41
C SER A 105 23.95 2.91 13.62
N GLN A 106 22.98 3.28 14.47
CA GLN A 106 22.59 2.49 15.64
C GLN A 106 22.00 1.14 15.23
N PRO A 107 22.14 0.11 16.08
CA PRO A 107 21.53 -1.19 15.82
C PRO A 107 20.01 -1.04 15.77
N ALA A 108 19.43 -1.52 14.68
CA ALA A 108 18.00 -1.71 14.58
C ALA A 108 17.60 -2.91 15.46
N PRO A 109 16.47 -2.83 16.17
CA PRO A 109 15.93 -3.88 17.02
C PRO A 109 15.26 -4.97 16.16
N VAL A 110 16.05 -5.55 15.26
CA VAL A 110 15.68 -6.71 14.44
C VAL A 110 15.81 -7.98 15.32
N ILE A 111 15.31 -9.11 14.82
CA ILE A 111 15.42 -10.43 15.47
C ILE A 111 16.80 -10.58 16.13
N LYS A 112 16.83 -10.93 17.43
CA LYS A 112 18.01 -10.96 18.32
C LYS A 112 19.27 -11.66 17.78
N SER A 113 19.16 -12.43 16.71
CA SER A 113 20.26 -13.17 16.07
C SER A 113 20.95 -12.43 14.92
N VAL A 114 20.46 -11.25 14.51
CA VAL A 114 21.03 -10.47 13.41
C VAL A 114 21.29 -9.04 13.87
N GLU A 115 22.56 -8.69 14.01
CA GLU A 115 22.97 -7.29 14.18
C GLU A 115 22.85 -6.58 12.84
N MET A 116 21.91 -5.65 12.72
CA MET A 116 21.66 -4.85 11.52
C MET A 116 21.52 -3.39 11.92
N SER A 117 22.13 -2.46 11.18
CA SER A 117 21.93 -1.02 11.43
C SER A 117 20.55 -0.57 10.98
N TRP A 118 20.06 0.56 11.50
CA TRP A 118 18.82 1.19 11.01
C TRP A 118 18.87 1.50 9.52
N LEU A 119 20.03 1.89 8.98
CA LEU A 119 20.20 2.10 7.55
C LEU A 119 20.00 0.82 6.74
N ASP A 120 20.65 -0.28 7.15
CA ASP A 120 20.54 -1.56 6.46
C ASP A 120 19.12 -2.14 6.57
N TYR A 121 18.48 -1.95 7.73
CA TYR A 121 17.10 -2.37 7.95
C TYR A 121 16.12 -1.59 7.08
N LEU A 122 16.26 -0.25 7.04
CA LEU A 122 15.45 0.61 6.18
C LEU A 122 15.61 0.22 4.70
N LEU A 123 16.84 -0.01 4.26
CA LEU A 123 17.15 -0.46 2.90
C LEU A 123 16.44 -1.77 2.58
N TRP A 124 16.63 -2.78 3.43
CA TRP A 124 16.06 -4.10 3.21
C TRP A 124 14.52 -4.06 3.18
N GLU A 125 13.91 -3.38 4.15
CA GLU A 125 12.45 -3.22 4.21
C GLU A 125 11.90 -2.49 2.97
N CYS A 126 12.54 -1.39 2.54
CA CYS A 126 12.13 -0.67 1.34
C CYS A 126 12.25 -1.52 0.07
N GLN A 127 13.30 -2.34 -0.06
CA GLN A 127 13.44 -3.28 -1.17
C GLN A 127 12.35 -4.35 -1.16
N GLN A 128 12.10 -4.96 -0.01
CA GLN A 128 11.07 -5.99 0.15
C GLN A 128 9.66 -5.45 -0.07
N PHE A 129 9.39 -4.23 0.40
CA PHE A 129 8.13 -3.54 0.20
C PHE A 129 7.91 -3.27 -1.30
N ARG A 130 8.88 -2.63 -1.96
CA ARG A 130 8.84 -2.35 -3.40
C ARG A 130 8.64 -3.63 -4.23
N GLU A 131 9.37 -4.70 -3.91
CA GLU A 131 9.23 -5.98 -4.61
C GLU A 131 7.85 -6.61 -4.40
N SER A 132 7.33 -6.56 -3.18
CA SER A 132 5.99 -7.10 -2.86
C SER A 132 4.87 -6.34 -3.57
N LEU A 133 5.00 -5.01 -3.66
CA LEU A 133 4.05 -4.19 -4.41
C LEU A 133 4.11 -4.46 -5.92
N ASN A 134 5.32 -4.50 -6.50
CA ASN A 134 5.50 -4.87 -7.91
C ASN A 134 4.87 -6.22 -8.24
N ARG A 135 5.15 -7.26 -7.43
CA ARG A 135 4.55 -8.59 -7.60
C ARG A 135 3.01 -8.55 -7.52
N THR A 136 2.46 -7.67 -6.69
CA THR A 136 1.00 -7.51 -6.57
C THR A 136 0.42 -6.86 -7.83
N VAL A 137 1.04 -5.82 -8.36
CA VAL A 137 0.62 -5.18 -9.62
C VAL A 137 0.78 -6.14 -10.79
N GLU A 138 1.93 -6.80 -10.93
CA GLU A 138 2.18 -7.76 -12.02
C GLU A 138 1.14 -8.88 -12.06
N LYS A 139 0.76 -9.41 -10.88
CA LYS A 139 -0.16 -10.55 -10.79
C LYS A 139 -1.63 -10.16 -10.83
N TYR A 140 -1.99 -8.97 -10.35
CA TYR A 140 -3.39 -8.60 -10.12
C TYR A 140 -3.82 -7.26 -10.74
N SER A 141 -3.01 -6.64 -11.60
CA SER A 141 -3.35 -5.37 -12.28
C SER A 141 -4.72 -5.40 -12.97
N SER A 142 -5.08 -6.51 -13.62
CA SER A 142 -6.40 -6.68 -14.28
C SER A 142 -7.60 -6.68 -13.32
N PHE A 143 -7.36 -6.84 -12.01
CA PHE A 143 -8.42 -6.94 -10.99
C PHE A 143 -8.39 -5.79 -9.98
N LEU A 144 -7.33 -4.99 -9.98
CA LEU A 144 -7.21 -3.81 -9.12
C LEU A 144 -7.82 -2.60 -9.81
N GLN A 145 -8.45 -1.73 -9.01
CA GLN A 145 -8.94 -0.46 -9.53
C GLN A 145 -7.77 0.47 -9.91
N PRO A 146 -7.94 1.33 -10.93
CA PRO A 146 -6.90 2.23 -11.39
C PRO A 146 -6.27 3.07 -10.27
N ASP A 147 -7.08 3.59 -9.33
CA ASP A 147 -6.58 4.41 -8.23
C ASP A 147 -5.64 3.64 -7.28
N VAL A 148 -5.91 2.34 -7.06
CA VAL A 148 -5.01 1.47 -6.28
C VAL A 148 -3.67 1.33 -7.00
N ILE A 149 -3.72 1.08 -8.31
CA ILE A 149 -2.53 0.86 -9.14
C ILE A 149 -1.69 2.13 -9.18
N ASN A 150 -2.32 3.29 -9.40
CA ASN A 150 -1.64 4.59 -9.43
C ASN A 150 -0.91 4.87 -8.12
N LEU A 151 -1.55 4.66 -6.96
CA LEU A 151 -0.91 4.85 -5.66
C LEU A 151 0.23 3.85 -5.42
N ILE A 152 0.06 2.59 -5.84
CA ILE A 152 1.15 1.61 -5.75
C ILE A 152 2.34 2.04 -6.61
N GLU A 153 2.11 2.48 -7.85
CA GLU A 153 3.15 2.95 -8.75
C GLU A 153 3.84 4.22 -8.23
N GLU A 154 3.08 5.16 -7.66
CA GLU A 154 3.62 6.36 -6.99
C GLU A 154 4.55 5.98 -5.83
N ILE A 155 4.13 5.03 -4.99
CA ILE A 155 4.94 4.55 -3.86
C ILE A 155 6.21 3.83 -4.35
N ILE A 156 6.08 2.90 -5.30
CA ILE A 156 7.20 2.12 -5.87
C ILE A 156 8.25 3.04 -6.46
N ASN A 157 7.81 4.09 -7.16
CA ASN A 157 8.66 5.04 -7.87
C ASN A 157 8.95 6.31 -7.07
N SER A 158 8.56 6.35 -5.79
CA SER A 158 8.76 7.54 -4.96
C SER A 158 10.25 7.90 -4.84
N PRO A 159 10.59 9.20 -4.85
CA PRO A 159 11.98 9.66 -4.71
C PRO A 159 12.66 9.13 -3.44
N PHE A 160 11.89 8.94 -2.36
CA PHE A 160 12.38 8.34 -1.12
C PHE A 160 12.86 6.91 -1.32
N ILE A 161 12.06 6.03 -1.94
CA ILE A 161 12.45 4.64 -2.21
C ILE A 161 13.69 4.60 -3.11
N TRP A 162 13.74 5.45 -4.15
CA TRP A 162 14.93 5.55 -5.00
C TRP A 162 16.16 5.96 -4.20
N TRP A 163 16.04 6.99 -3.35
CA TRP A 163 17.13 7.49 -2.52
C TRP A 163 17.61 6.45 -1.50
N VAL A 164 16.70 5.77 -0.80
CA VAL A 164 17.03 4.69 0.15
C VAL A 164 17.72 3.53 -0.57
N VAL A 165 17.24 3.11 -1.73
CA VAL A 165 17.76 1.93 -2.43
C VAL A 165 19.11 2.21 -3.12
N GLN A 166 19.37 3.45 -3.55
CA GLN A 166 20.60 3.81 -4.27
C GLN A 166 21.69 4.41 -3.37
N SER A 167 21.34 5.10 -2.27
CA SER A 167 22.33 5.76 -1.39
C SER A 167 23.30 4.84 -0.63
N PRO A 168 22.99 3.57 -0.31
CA PRO A 168 23.95 2.69 0.36
C PRO A 168 25.23 2.48 -0.46
N LYS A 169 25.15 2.55 -1.80
CA LYS A 169 26.32 2.49 -2.67
C LYS A 169 27.27 3.66 -2.41
N SER A 170 26.76 4.87 -2.13
CA SER A 170 27.58 6.03 -1.78
C SER A 170 28.16 5.96 -0.36
N TYR A 171 27.42 5.45 0.62
CA TYR A 171 27.92 5.34 2.00
C TYR A 171 28.93 4.20 2.20
N GLN A 172 28.79 3.10 1.47
CA GLN A 172 29.78 2.00 1.50
C GLN A 172 31.10 2.39 0.80
N LEU A 173 31.05 3.23 -0.23
CA LEU A 173 32.25 3.83 -0.85
C LEU A 173 33.02 4.71 0.15
N GLU A 174 32.33 5.45 1.00
CA GLU A 174 32.96 6.31 2.03
C GLU A 174 33.62 5.47 3.14
N LYS A 175 32.96 4.41 3.62
CA LYS A 175 33.53 3.47 4.60
C LYS A 175 34.74 2.68 4.07
N THR A 176 34.77 2.34 2.78
CA THR A 176 35.89 1.60 2.18
C THR A 176 37.06 2.49 1.77
N SER A 177 36.81 3.79 1.54
CA SER A 177 37.85 4.78 1.22
C SER A 177 38.48 5.43 2.46
N ALA A 178 37.79 5.36 3.61
CA ALA A 178 38.31 5.84 4.89
C ALA A 178 39.36 4.86 5.47
N THR A 179 40.63 5.20 5.29
CA THR A 179 41.73 4.51 6.00
C THR A 179 41.56 4.74 7.51
N PRO A 180 41.68 3.70 8.37
CA PRO A 180 41.38 3.78 9.81
C PRO A 180 42.26 4.75 10.62
N LYS A 181 43.23 5.43 10.01
CA LYS A 181 44.12 6.40 10.69
C LYS A 181 43.61 7.84 10.70
N ASN A 182 42.56 8.17 9.95
CA ASN A 182 42.04 9.55 9.85
C ASN A 182 40.67 9.77 10.52
N SER A 183 39.98 8.71 10.96
CA SER A 183 38.65 8.81 11.59
C SER A 183 38.69 9.38 13.01
N GLU A 184 39.84 9.36 13.70
CA GLU A 184 39.96 9.94 15.04
C GLU A 184 40.28 11.45 15.04
N LYS A 185 40.74 12.02 13.90
CA LYS A 185 41.16 13.44 13.83
C LYS A 185 40.07 14.41 13.38
N ASN A 186 39.03 13.92 12.72
CA ASN A 186 37.82 14.69 12.46
C ASN A 186 36.76 14.13 13.40
N GLY A 187 36.34 14.88 14.42
CA GLY A 187 35.32 14.50 15.41
C GLY A 187 33.91 14.23 14.86
N LEU A 188 33.79 13.63 13.67
CA LEU A 188 32.63 12.92 13.18
C LEU A 188 32.51 11.63 14.00
N ASN A 189 32.06 11.76 15.24
CA ASN A 189 31.48 10.63 15.97
C ASN A 189 30.36 10.07 15.10
N GLY A 190 30.64 8.97 14.41
CA GLY A 190 29.85 7.95 13.68
C GLY A 190 28.32 7.97 13.58
N GLN A 191 27.64 9.08 13.85
CA GLN A 191 26.19 9.22 13.74
C GLN A 191 25.83 9.53 12.31
N VAL A 192 25.00 8.67 11.71
CA VAL A 192 24.55 8.82 10.34
C VAL A 192 23.11 9.31 10.40
N ASN A 193 22.92 10.62 10.43
CA ASN A 193 21.60 11.21 10.48
C ASN A 193 21.13 11.61 9.08
N LEU A 194 20.50 10.67 8.40
CA LEU A 194 20.10 10.81 7.00
C LEU A 194 18.95 11.80 6.81
N LEU A 195 18.05 11.86 7.80
CA LEU A 195 16.84 12.67 7.76
C LEU A 195 17.03 14.04 8.43
N ALA A 196 18.26 14.41 8.82
CA ALA A 196 18.55 15.77 9.29
C ALA A 196 18.34 16.82 8.20
N ARG A 197 18.54 16.45 6.92
CA ARG A 197 18.42 17.35 5.77
C ARG A 197 16.95 17.60 5.42
N PRO A 198 16.49 18.87 5.36
CA PRO A 198 15.10 19.20 5.03
C PRO A 198 14.62 18.58 3.71
N GLU A 199 15.49 18.52 2.70
CA GLU A 199 15.17 17.96 1.39
C GLU A 199 14.85 16.48 1.49
N VAL A 200 15.62 15.72 2.28
CA VAL A 200 15.40 14.28 2.49
C VAL A 200 14.15 14.04 3.35
N ARG A 201 13.88 14.92 4.34
CA ARG A 201 12.63 14.88 5.11
C ARG A 201 11.41 15.09 4.23
N GLN A 202 11.50 15.99 3.26
CA GLN A 202 10.41 16.21 2.32
C GLN A 202 10.12 14.94 1.51
N LEU A 203 11.16 14.20 1.07
CA LEU A 203 10.98 12.95 0.34
C LEU A 203 10.23 11.89 1.17
N ILE A 204 10.62 11.69 2.43
CA ILE A 204 9.93 10.73 3.30
C ILE A 204 8.52 11.20 3.63
N LYS A 205 8.28 12.51 3.78
CA LYS A 205 6.94 13.06 4.00
C LYS A 205 6.01 12.76 2.83
N GLU A 206 6.43 13.06 1.60
CA GLU A 206 5.66 12.75 0.38
C GLU A 206 5.40 11.25 0.25
N HIS A 207 6.42 10.41 0.48
CA HIS A 207 6.27 8.96 0.45
C HIS A 207 5.27 8.45 1.50
N THR A 208 5.34 8.96 2.73
CA THR A 208 4.42 8.59 3.80
C THR A 208 3.00 9.01 3.48
N MET A 209 2.77 10.17 2.86
CA MET A 209 1.42 10.60 2.47
C MET A 209 0.83 9.70 1.38
N ALA A 210 1.60 9.34 0.35
CA ALA A 210 1.16 8.38 -0.66
C ALA A 210 0.85 7.01 -0.03
N PHE A 211 1.69 6.56 0.89
CA PHE A 211 1.47 5.33 1.66
C PHE A 211 0.18 5.37 2.49
N VAL A 212 -0.07 6.46 3.21
CA VAL A 212 -1.31 6.66 3.98
C VAL A 212 -2.53 6.60 3.06
N GLY A 213 -2.49 7.29 1.92
CA GLY A 213 -3.56 7.23 0.92
C GLY A 213 -3.84 5.81 0.42
N LEU A 214 -2.79 5.01 0.18
CA LEU A 214 -2.97 3.59 -0.19
C LEU A 214 -3.59 2.76 0.94
N VAL A 215 -3.21 3.03 2.20
CA VAL A 215 -3.78 2.33 3.36
C VAL A 215 -5.25 2.71 3.58
N GLU A 216 -5.61 3.98 3.40
CA GLU A 216 -7.00 4.45 3.48
C GLU A 216 -7.86 3.78 2.41
N LEU A 217 -7.39 3.82 1.15
CA LEU A 217 -8.10 3.18 0.03
C LEU A 217 -8.19 1.66 0.18
N TYR A 218 -7.19 1.03 0.78
CA TYR A 218 -7.26 -0.38 1.18
C TYR A 218 -8.34 -0.60 2.25
N ASN A 219 -8.36 0.22 3.30
CA ASN A 219 -9.29 0.10 4.42
C ASN A 219 -10.75 0.30 4.04
N GLU A 220 -11.04 1.15 3.07
CA GLU A 220 -12.39 1.37 2.53
C GLU A 220 -12.98 0.11 1.87
N LYS A 221 -12.12 -0.76 1.34
CA LYS A 221 -12.53 -1.91 0.52
C LYS A 221 -12.53 -3.25 1.23
N VAL A 222 -11.98 -3.32 2.44
CA VAL A 222 -11.87 -4.57 3.21
C VAL A 222 -12.81 -4.57 4.41
N SER A 223 -13.12 -5.76 4.93
CA SER A 223 -13.90 -5.89 6.16
C SER A 223 -13.15 -5.29 7.37
N LEU A 224 -13.90 -4.87 8.39
CA LEU A 224 -13.36 -4.20 9.59
C LEU A 224 -12.23 -4.99 10.30
N GLU A 225 -12.25 -6.32 10.23
CA GLU A 225 -11.23 -7.24 10.78
C GLU A 225 -9.89 -7.22 9.98
N ASN A 226 -9.96 -6.80 8.72
CA ASN A 226 -8.85 -6.78 7.79
C ASN A 226 -8.21 -5.41 7.66
N GLN A 227 -8.90 -4.36 8.12
CA GLN A 227 -8.40 -3.01 8.13
C GLN A 227 -7.09 -2.89 8.91
N ILE A 228 -6.18 -2.07 8.40
CA ILE A 228 -4.98 -1.63 9.08
C ILE A 228 -5.39 -0.47 9.97
N LYS A 229 -5.16 -0.59 11.27
CA LYS A 229 -5.56 0.42 12.26
C LYS A 229 -4.41 0.69 13.21
N MET A 230 -4.44 1.88 13.82
CA MET A 230 -3.62 2.15 14.98
C MET A 230 -4.17 1.33 16.15
N THR A 231 -3.34 0.45 16.73
CA THR A 231 -3.68 -0.31 17.94
C THR A 231 -2.66 0.00 19.03
N GLU A 232 -3.08 -0.11 20.29
CA GLU A 232 -2.17 0.12 21.43
C GLU A 232 -1.03 -0.90 21.46
N GLU A 233 -1.25 -2.10 20.92
CA GLU A 233 -0.24 -3.16 20.80
C GLU A 233 0.99 -2.72 19.99
N LEU A 234 0.83 -1.82 19.03
CA LEU A 234 1.95 -1.28 18.24
C LEU A 234 2.95 -0.50 19.12
N TRP A 235 2.48 0.05 20.25
CA TRP A 235 3.29 0.79 21.21
C TRP A 235 3.91 -0.10 22.29
N THR A 236 3.24 -1.19 22.68
CA THR A 236 3.66 -2.04 23.81
C THR A 236 4.78 -3.02 23.48
N VAL A 237 5.00 -3.34 22.20
CA VAL A 237 6.18 -4.11 21.78
C VAL A 237 7.43 -3.24 21.98
N SER A 238 8.02 -3.34 23.16
CA SER A 238 9.27 -2.66 23.50
C SER A 238 10.38 -3.18 22.59
N LEU A 239 10.92 -2.29 21.76
CA LEU A 239 12.15 -2.49 21.01
C LEU A 239 13.38 -2.08 21.81
N VAL A 240 13.19 -1.62 23.05
CA VAL A 240 14.27 -1.20 23.94
C VAL A 240 14.99 -2.45 24.46
N PRO A 241 16.29 -2.63 24.21
CA PRO A 241 17.04 -3.65 24.92
C PRO A 241 17.03 -3.29 26.42
N GLN A 242 16.63 -4.25 27.25
CA GLN A 242 16.58 -4.12 28.72
C GLN A 242 17.94 -3.85 29.40
N SER A 243 18.99 -3.49 28.65
CA SER A 243 20.34 -3.24 29.18
C SER A 243 20.54 -1.86 29.81
N GLU A 244 19.55 -0.95 29.76
CA GLU A 244 19.61 0.36 30.42
C GLU A 244 18.61 0.54 31.58
N ILE A 245 18.02 -0.54 32.10
CA ILE A 245 17.48 -0.51 33.48
C ILE A 245 18.61 -0.90 34.43
N LYS A 246 19.64 -0.04 34.52
CA LYS A 246 20.44 0.00 35.74
C LYS A 246 19.62 0.77 36.76
N SER A 247 19.12 0.01 37.72
CA SER A 247 18.59 0.45 39.01
C SER A 247 19.24 1.74 39.50
N ILE A 248 18.40 2.73 39.82
CA ILE A 248 18.67 3.68 40.91
C ILE A 248 18.89 2.88 42.19
#